data_AF-A0A7K4MWL8-F1
#
_entry.id   AF-A0A7K4MWL8-F1
#
_cell.length_a   1.000
_cell.length_b   1.000
_cell.length_c   1.000
_cell.angle_alpha   90.00
_cell.angle_beta   90.00
_cell.angle_gamma   90.00
#
_symmetry.space_group_name_H-M   'P 1'
#
loop_
_entity.id
_entity.type
_entity.pdbx_description
1 polymer ?
#
loop_
_entity_poly.entity_id
_entity_poly.type
_entity_poly.pdbx_seq_one_letter_code
_entity_poly.pdbx_strand_id
1 'polypeptide(L)'
;MLRFKEYIREAVTNPTEEIQRAVELAEQIDGQVSGINAETSTKKDNSKRITLTQIVDDKDRIKFSTFARESIQKTKGFHLIDINTARSEKDYHFRHDDLTRSVYVTMKPSGAKGQVRDDPNELLSATFAMMDFEIPTTIQELDILIDKAKLLAPQKNNDWSQKQIDLFDKAYTNACQAMSAGIAIKKMMGGVADEGWMTGIKWGTAIQDFKVEAYGMKDFNSSDIILKKGKSWYGVSLKKKETKEATDPTILNKAFDTLLKGDEFKTIREDIQDQTAKFYVKTIKQAIKDGEMQGNTRKVNARTWKTYMPKLDNKYVNKALKGTRGSLFKKIADIVEGEGERIATMLVNLVLKKDLKDLKKKNFNFSLITGIGKYDPKTGVSVESADVKDIDTVVAKLDELFKKGKPTIEFNTTKLQAFKKGAGAAKLFYVVKVGGMDIMKNEIRYKGSFTAQPQFFAVFTEKFKELLKSTEK
;
A
#
# COMPACT_ATOMS: atom_id res chain seq x y z
N MET A 1 -11.14 -43.69 -42.70
CA MET A 1 -11.62 -42.52 -41.94
C MET A 1 -12.30 -42.90 -40.61
N LEU A 2 -13.14 -43.95 -40.54
CA LEU A 2 -13.74 -44.42 -39.27
C LEU A 2 -12.71 -44.86 -38.22
N ARG A 3 -11.74 -45.71 -38.60
CA ARG A 3 -10.71 -46.21 -37.67
C ARG A 3 -9.80 -45.14 -37.06
N PHE A 4 -9.63 -44.00 -37.73
CA PHE A 4 -8.81 -42.89 -37.21
C PHE A 4 -9.57 -42.09 -36.14
N LYS A 5 -10.88 -41.94 -36.30
CA LYS A 5 -11.76 -41.35 -35.27
C LYS A 5 -11.95 -42.29 -34.07
N GLU A 6 -11.97 -43.60 -34.30
CA GLU A 6 -11.99 -44.61 -33.23
C GLU A 6 -10.67 -44.65 -32.46
N TYR A 7 -9.52 -44.56 -33.15
CA TYR A 7 -8.21 -44.49 -32.50
C TYR A 7 -8.01 -43.22 -31.67
N ILE A 8 -8.50 -42.06 -32.12
CA ILE A 8 -8.54 -40.84 -31.31
C ILE A 8 -9.48 -41.01 -30.10
N ARG A 9 -10.64 -41.65 -30.26
CA ARG A 9 -11.55 -41.95 -29.14
C ARG A 9 -10.96 -42.92 -28.12
N GLU A 10 -10.20 -43.93 -28.55
CA GLU A 10 -9.52 -44.88 -27.67
C GLU A 10 -8.28 -44.28 -27.01
N ALA A 11 -7.51 -43.42 -27.70
CA ALA A 11 -6.36 -42.73 -27.12
C ALA A 11 -6.75 -41.69 -26.05
N VAL A 12 -7.89 -41.01 -26.21
CA VAL A 12 -8.43 -40.04 -25.24
C VAL A 12 -9.09 -40.71 -24.02
N THR A 13 -9.01 -42.04 -23.87
CA THR A 13 -9.50 -42.75 -22.66
C THR A 13 -8.57 -42.61 -21.46
N ASN A 14 -7.31 -42.17 -21.63
CA ASN A 14 -6.40 -41.87 -20.54
C ASN A 14 -6.68 -40.47 -19.97
N PRO A 15 -7.19 -40.35 -18.73
CA PRO A 15 -7.55 -39.05 -18.15
C PRO A 15 -6.42 -38.02 -18.15
N THR A 16 -5.17 -38.47 -18.06
CA THR A 16 -3.97 -37.60 -18.05
C THR A 16 -3.69 -37.00 -19.43
N GLU A 17 -3.82 -37.79 -20.50
CA GLU A 17 -3.61 -37.33 -21.88
C GLU A 17 -4.71 -36.36 -22.31
N GLU A 18 -5.95 -36.62 -21.91
CA GLU A 18 -7.07 -35.71 -22.16
C GLU A 18 -6.88 -34.35 -21.45
N ILE A 19 -6.32 -34.34 -20.23
CA ILE A 19 -5.98 -33.10 -19.52
C ILE A 19 -4.87 -32.34 -20.26
N GLN A 20 -3.81 -33.02 -20.69
CA GLN A 20 -2.72 -32.38 -21.45
C GLN A 20 -3.26 -31.76 -22.74
N ARG A 21 -4.13 -32.49 -23.46
CA ARG A 21 -4.78 -31.99 -24.67
C ARG A 21 -5.67 -30.78 -24.39
N ALA A 22 -6.38 -30.76 -23.26
CA ALA A 22 -7.17 -29.59 -22.86
C ALA A 22 -6.30 -28.35 -22.59
N VAL A 23 -5.10 -28.52 -22.03
CA VAL A 23 -4.12 -27.43 -21.84
C VAL A 23 -3.65 -26.88 -23.18
N GLU A 24 -3.25 -27.74 -24.11
CA GLU A 24 -2.83 -27.33 -25.47
C GLU A 24 -3.91 -26.54 -26.20
N LEU A 25 -5.18 -26.98 -26.09
CA LEU A 25 -6.31 -26.29 -26.72
C LEU A 25 -6.59 -24.92 -26.07
N ALA A 26 -6.37 -24.78 -24.76
CA ALA A 26 -6.46 -23.50 -24.07
C ALA A 26 -5.31 -22.55 -24.45
N GLU A 27 -4.10 -23.07 -24.64
CA GLU A 27 -2.94 -22.31 -25.14
C GLU A 27 -3.10 -21.90 -26.61
N GLN A 28 -3.76 -22.73 -27.43
CA GLN A 28 -4.12 -22.35 -28.80
C GLN A 28 -5.06 -21.14 -28.82
N ILE A 29 -6.05 -21.11 -27.91
CA ILE A 29 -6.93 -19.94 -27.75
C ILE A 29 -6.12 -18.73 -27.28
N ASP A 30 -5.24 -18.89 -26.29
CA ASP A 30 -4.36 -17.83 -25.78
C ASP A 30 -3.50 -17.21 -26.89
N GLY A 31 -2.87 -18.04 -27.74
CA GLY A 31 -2.08 -17.57 -28.88
C GLY A 31 -2.86 -16.76 -29.92
N GLN A 32 -4.19 -16.90 -29.97
CA GLN A 32 -5.06 -16.08 -30.82
C GLN A 32 -5.48 -14.76 -30.14
N VAL A 33 -5.35 -14.66 -28.82
CA VAL A 33 -5.60 -13.45 -28.04
C VAL A 33 -4.34 -12.59 -28.02
N SER A 34 -4.05 -11.94 -29.15
CA SER A 34 -2.79 -11.19 -29.34
C SER A 34 -2.54 -10.13 -28.25
N GLY A 35 -1.36 -10.17 -27.63
CA GLY A 35 -0.85 -9.12 -26.74
C GLY A 35 -1.24 -9.22 -25.27
N ILE A 36 -1.87 -10.32 -24.84
CA ILE A 36 -2.13 -10.62 -23.42
C ILE A 36 -1.55 -12.00 -23.14
N ASN A 37 -0.61 -12.10 -22.19
CA ASN A 37 -0.01 -13.38 -21.81
C ASN A 37 -0.84 -14.02 -20.69
N ALA A 38 -1.14 -15.32 -20.82
CA ALA A 38 -1.75 -16.11 -19.76
C ALA A 38 -0.88 -17.32 -19.36
N GLU A 39 -0.80 -17.61 -18.06
CA GLU A 39 -0.17 -18.86 -17.56
C GLU A 39 -1.25 -19.92 -17.30
N THR A 40 -1.23 -21.03 -18.04
CA THR A 40 -2.22 -22.11 -17.92
C THR A 40 -1.78 -23.19 -16.92
N SER A 41 -2.68 -23.60 -16.01
CA SER A 41 -2.46 -24.71 -15.07
C SER A 41 -3.72 -25.52 -14.82
N THR A 42 -3.57 -26.77 -14.37
CA THR A 42 -4.66 -27.71 -14.13
C THR A 42 -5.17 -27.65 -12.68
N LYS A 43 -6.47 -27.93 -12.46
CA LYS A 43 -7.10 -28.07 -11.13
C LYS A 43 -7.86 -29.42 -11.06
N LYS A 44 -8.37 -29.78 -9.88
CA LYS A 44 -9.30 -30.92 -9.68
C LYS A 44 -10.36 -30.96 -10.78
N ASP A 45 -10.29 -32.01 -11.58
CA ASP A 45 -11.23 -32.37 -12.63
C ASP A 45 -12.34 -33.26 -12.07
N ASN A 46 -13.41 -33.40 -12.84
CA ASN A 46 -14.43 -34.41 -12.59
C ASN A 46 -14.74 -35.17 -13.88
N SER A 47 -15.62 -36.17 -13.78
CA SER A 47 -15.96 -37.05 -14.89
C SER A 47 -16.64 -36.34 -16.09
N LYS A 48 -17.10 -35.09 -15.95
CA LYS A 48 -17.81 -34.34 -17.00
C LYS A 48 -17.08 -33.08 -17.46
N ARG A 49 -16.12 -32.58 -16.68
CA ARG A 49 -15.49 -31.27 -16.87
C ARG A 49 -14.04 -31.25 -16.41
N ILE A 50 -13.18 -30.76 -17.28
CA ILE A 50 -11.80 -30.37 -16.97
C ILE A 50 -11.82 -28.90 -16.56
N THR A 51 -11.19 -28.59 -15.42
CA THR A 51 -11.09 -27.21 -14.95
C THR A 51 -9.64 -26.75 -15.08
N LEU A 52 -9.43 -25.70 -15.88
CA LEU A 52 -8.14 -25.05 -16.02
C LEU A 52 -8.17 -23.68 -15.34
N THR A 53 -6.99 -23.17 -15.04
CA THR A 53 -6.77 -21.82 -14.55
C THR A 53 -5.83 -21.08 -15.49
N GLN A 54 -6.18 -19.84 -15.83
CA GLN A 54 -5.30 -18.93 -16.55
C GLN A 54 -5.10 -17.65 -15.74
N ILE A 55 -3.84 -17.27 -15.51
CA ILE A 55 -3.49 -16.03 -14.79
C ILE A 55 -3.24 -14.92 -15.80
N VAL A 56 -3.91 -13.78 -15.64
CA VAL A 56 -3.77 -12.60 -16.49
C VAL A 56 -3.71 -11.33 -15.65
N ASP A 57 -3.20 -10.24 -16.24
CA ASP A 57 -3.24 -8.93 -15.60
C ASP A 57 -4.68 -8.53 -15.20
N ASP A 58 -4.81 -8.00 -13.98
CA ASP A 58 -6.10 -7.66 -13.35
C ASP A 58 -7.00 -6.81 -14.27
N LYS A 59 -6.40 -5.90 -15.04
CA LYS A 59 -7.10 -4.99 -15.96
C LYS A 59 -7.58 -5.66 -17.26
N ASP A 60 -6.97 -6.76 -17.66
CA ASP A 60 -7.16 -7.39 -18.98
C ASP A 60 -8.08 -8.62 -18.91
N ARG A 61 -8.48 -9.04 -17.70
CA ARG A 61 -9.26 -10.26 -17.46
C ARG A 61 -10.56 -10.39 -18.27
N ILE A 62 -11.39 -9.34 -18.30
CA ILE A 62 -12.65 -9.34 -19.07
C ILE A 62 -12.36 -9.30 -20.58
N LYS A 63 -11.38 -8.49 -20.99
CA LYS A 63 -10.97 -8.35 -22.39
C LYS A 63 -10.45 -9.68 -22.94
N PHE A 64 -9.59 -10.37 -22.19
CA PHE A 64 -9.07 -11.69 -22.53
C PHE A 64 -10.20 -12.69 -22.70
N SER A 65 -11.09 -12.80 -21.71
CA SER A 65 -12.20 -13.78 -21.75
C SER A 65 -13.14 -13.50 -22.92
N THR A 66 -13.34 -12.24 -23.29
CA THR A 66 -14.14 -11.84 -24.45
C THR A 66 -13.50 -12.30 -25.74
N PHE A 67 -12.21 -12.01 -25.95
CA PHE A 67 -11.49 -12.48 -27.12
C PHE A 67 -11.37 -14.01 -27.18
N ALA A 68 -11.18 -14.68 -26.05
CA ALA A 68 -11.18 -16.14 -25.99
C ALA A 68 -12.52 -16.73 -26.48
N ARG A 69 -13.67 -16.18 -26.05
CA ARG A 69 -15.00 -16.61 -26.52
C ARG A 69 -15.18 -16.36 -28.02
N GLU A 70 -14.75 -15.22 -28.53
CA GLU A 70 -14.79 -14.93 -29.97
C GLU A 70 -13.91 -15.90 -30.77
N SER A 71 -12.70 -16.20 -30.27
CA SER A 71 -11.78 -17.16 -30.87
C SER A 71 -12.36 -18.57 -30.91
N ILE A 72 -13.02 -19.01 -29.83
CA ILE A 72 -13.73 -20.30 -29.75
C ILE A 72 -14.83 -20.38 -30.84
N GLN A 73 -15.62 -19.33 -31.02
CA GLN A 73 -16.69 -19.30 -32.02
C GLN A 73 -16.17 -19.31 -33.47
N LYS A 74 -14.97 -18.76 -33.71
CA LYS A 74 -14.36 -18.66 -35.05
C LYS A 74 -13.47 -19.86 -35.40
N THR A 75 -13.10 -20.69 -34.42
CA THR A 75 -12.15 -21.79 -34.62
C THR A 75 -12.87 -23.12 -34.81
N LYS A 76 -12.57 -23.82 -35.91
CA LYS A 76 -13.15 -25.13 -36.23
C LYS A 76 -12.84 -26.15 -35.12
N GLY A 77 -13.84 -26.92 -34.72
CA GLY A 77 -13.72 -27.98 -33.71
C GLY A 77 -13.98 -27.50 -32.28
N PHE A 78 -14.04 -26.18 -32.05
CA PHE A 78 -14.40 -25.58 -30.78
C PHE A 78 -15.89 -25.22 -30.74
N HIS A 79 -16.52 -25.44 -29.59
CA HIS A 79 -17.92 -25.12 -29.33
C HIS A 79 -18.03 -24.35 -28.02
N LEU A 80 -18.49 -23.11 -28.09
CA LEU A 80 -18.69 -22.27 -26.90
C LEU A 80 -19.82 -22.82 -26.03
N ILE A 81 -19.62 -22.81 -24.71
CA ILE A 81 -20.64 -23.12 -23.72
C ILE A 81 -20.87 -21.86 -22.88
N ASP A 82 -22.13 -21.44 -22.78
CA ASP A 82 -22.49 -20.27 -22.00
C ASP A 82 -22.33 -20.51 -20.50
N ILE A 83 -21.83 -19.50 -19.80
CA ILE A 83 -21.66 -19.49 -18.35
C ILE A 83 -22.79 -18.65 -17.75
N ASN A 84 -23.75 -19.29 -17.09
CA ASN A 84 -24.93 -18.62 -16.52
C ASN A 84 -24.71 -18.16 -15.07
N THR A 85 -23.52 -17.65 -14.75
CA THR A 85 -23.15 -17.17 -13.41
C THR A 85 -22.57 -15.76 -13.49
N ALA A 86 -22.31 -15.10 -12.35
CA ALA A 86 -21.61 -13.81 -12.29
C ALA A 86 -20.18 -13.83 -12.88
N ARG A 87 -19.70 -15.00 -13.31
CA ARG A 87 -18.42 -15.22 -13.96
C ARG A 87 -18.48 -15.20 -15.49
N SER A 88 -19.66 -15.02 -16.09
CA SER A 88 -19.87 -15.07 -17.54
C SER A 88 -18.90 -14.21 -18.34
N GLU A 89 -18.64 -12.99 -17.87
CA GLU A 89 -17.74 -12.03 -18.52
C GLU A 89 -16.27 -12.23 -18.16
N LYS A 90 -15.98 -13.02 -17.13
CA LYS A 90 -14.66 -13.12 -16.52
C LYS A 90 -14.01 -14.50 -16.67
N ASP A 91 -14.75 -15.50 -17.14
CA ASP A 91 -14.32 -16.86 -17.45
C ASP A 91 -14.77 -17.24 -18.87
N TYR A 92 -14.33 -18.41 -19.35
CA TYR A 92 -14.83 -19.00 -20.59
C TYR A 92 -14.92 -20.53 -20.49
N HIS A 93 -15.85 -21.13 -21.24
CA HIS A 93 -16.15 -22.55 -21.19
C HIS A 93 -16.38 -23.05 -22.63
N PHE A 94 -15.74 -24.16 -22.99
CA PHE A 94 -15.90 -24.75 -24.31
C PHE A 94 -15.94 -26.27 -24.28
N ARG A 95 -16.38 -26.87 -25.39
CA ARG A 95 -16.15 -28.26 -25.76
C ARG A 95 -15.28 -28.27 -27.03
N HIS A 96 -14.46 -29.30 -27.18
CA HIS A 96 -13.71 -29.55 -28.41
C HIS A 96 -14.04 -30.95 -28.93
N ASP A 97 -14.03 -31.15 -30.25
CA ASP A 97 -14.34 -32.44 -30.89
C ASP A 97 -13.40 -33.58 -30.44
N ASP A 98 -12.17 -33.24 -30.06
CA ASP A 98 -11.13 -34.18 -29.57
C ASP A 98 -11.25 -34.52 -28.07
N LEU A 99 -12.19 -33.91 -27.33
CA LEU A 99 -12.33 -34.12 -25.88
C LEU A 99 -13.67 -34.75 -25.55
N THR A 100 -13.68 -35.70 -24.61
CA THR A 100 -14.91 -36.29 -24.07
C THR A 100 -15.55 -35.37 -23.03
N ARG A 101 -14.73 -34.63 -22.28
CA ARG A 101 -15.14 -33.65 -21.27
C ARG A 101 -15.16 -32.23 -21.82
N SER A 102 -15.97 -31.37 -21.22
CA SER A 102 -15.90 -29.92 -21.47
C SER A 102 -14.76 -29.27 -20.69
N VAL A 103 -14.24 -28.15 -21.17
CA VAL A 103 -13.14 -27.41 -20.53
C VAL A 103 -13.65 -26.08 -20.02
N TYR A 104 -13.63 -25.90 -18.70
CA TYR A 104 -13.95 -24.63 -18.05
C TYR A 104 -12.66 -23.95 -17.61
N VAL A 105 -12.40 -22.77 -18.14
CA VAL A 105 -11.19 -22.00 -17.81
C VAL A 105 -11.57 -20.88 -16.87
N THR A 106 -11.05 -20.98 -15.65
CA THR A 106 -11.18 -19.94 -14.64
C THR A 106 -10.08 -18.91 -14.86
N MET A 107 -10.42 -17.67 -15.19
CA MET A 107 -9.43 -16.61 -15.21
C MET A 107 -9.18 -16.13 -13.79
N LYS A 108 -7.91 -16.10 -13.41
CA LYS A 108 -7.44 -15.50 -12.17
C LYS A 108 -6.71 -14.19 -12.46
N PRO A 109 -6.98 -13.12 -11.72
CA PRO A 109 -6.13 -11.93 -11.74
C PRO A 109 -4.72 -12.29 -11.27
N SER A 110 -3.72 -11.50 -11.65
CA SER A 110 -2.33 -11.67 -11.21
C SER A 110 -2.15 -11.21 -9.76
N GLY A 111 -3.06 -10.37 -9.25
CA GLY A 111 -3.01 -9.85 -7.88
C GLY A 111 -2.02 -8.69 -7.73
N ALA A 112 -1.55 -8.13 -8.85
CA ALA A 112 -0.64 -7.00 -8.87
C ALA A 112 -1.26 -5.79 -8.17
N LYS A 113 -0.45 -5.06 -7.40
CA LYS A 113 -0.92 -3.82 -6.77
C LYS A 113 -1.21 -2.77 -7.84
N GLY A 114 -2.37 -2.13 -7.76
CA GLY A 114 -2.69 -0.96 -8.57
C GLY A 114 -1.64 0.15 -8.42
N GLN A 115 -1.56 1.06 -9.40
CA GLN A 115 -0.67 2.21 -9.28
C GLN A 115 -1.05 3.04 -8.05
N VAL A 116 -0.05 3.68 -7.40
CA VAL A 116 -0.24 4.45 -6.15
C VAL A 116 -1.32 5.53 -6.25
N ARG A 117 -1.63 6.02 -7.46
CA ARG A 117 -2.67 7.04 -7.70
C ARG A 117 -4.10 6.47 -7.83
N ASP A 118 -4.22 5.15 -8.03
CA ASP A 118 -5.48 4.44 -8.30
C ASP A 118 -5.74 3.39 -7.20
N ASP A 119 -5.44 3.72 -5.95
CA ASP A 119 -5.49 2.81 -4.82
C ASP A 119 -6.84 2.88 -4.08
N PRO A 120 -7.75 1.88 -4.19
CA PRO A 120 -9.09 1.96 -3.61
C PRO A 120 -9.14 1.54 -2.14
N ASN A 121 -8.01 1.35 -1.45
CA ASN A 121 -7.98 0.74 -0.12
C ASN A 121 -8.85 1.47 0.91
N GLU A 122 -8.79 2.79 0.95
CA GLU A 122 -9.57 3.62 1.88
C GLU A 122 -11.06 3.37 1.69
N LEU A 123 -11.50 3.47 0.44
CA LEU A 123 -12.89 3.28 0.03
C LEU A 123 -13.38 1.86 0.31
N LEU A 124 -12.60 0.84 -0.04
CA LEU A 124 -12.90 -0.55 0.25
C LEU A 124 -12.99 -0.80 1.76
N SER A 125 -12.07 -0.24 2.56
CA SER A 125 -12.04 -0.45 4.01
C SER A 125 -13.26 0.18 4.68
N ALA A 126 -13.65 1.39 4.25
CA ALA A 126 -14.88 2.02 4.69
C ALA A 126 -16.11 1.20 4.28
N THR A 127 -16.16 0.72 3.03
CA THR A 127 -17.27 -0.09 2.51
C THR A 127 -17.44 -1.39 3.29
N PHE A 128 -16.37 -2.14 3.53
CA PHE A 128 -16.41 -3.36 4.33
C PHE A 128 -16.70 -3.10 5.82
N ALA A 129 -16.44 -1.90 6.34
CA ALA A 129 -16.89 -1.51 7.67
C ALA A 129 -18.41 -1.22 7.73
N MET A 130 -19.04 -0.94 6.59
CA MET A 130 -20.48 -0.63 6.46
C MET A 130 -21.35 -1.85 6.07
N MET A 131 -20.77 -3.04 5.95
CA MET A 131 -21.52 -4.27 5.63
C MET A 131 -21.04 -5.49 6.39
N ASP A 132 -21.93 -6.45 6.49
CA ASP A 132 -21.60 -7.82 6.88
C ASP A 132 -21.23 -8.66 5.67
N PHE A 133 -20.23 -9.51 5.88
CA PHE A 133 -19.67 -10.39 4.87
C PHE A 133 -18.93 -11.54 5.53
N GLU A 134 -18.84 -12.65 4.80
CA GLU A 134 -17.95 -13.76 5.11
C GLU A 134 -16.66 -13.62 4.31
N ILE A 135 -15.54 -14.06 4.88
CA ILE A 135 -14.24 -13.99 4.20
C ILE A 135 -14.30 -14.97 3.01
N PRO A 136 -14.12 -14.49 1.77
CA PRO A 136 -14.17 -15.35 0.61
C PRO A 136 -12.96 -16.29 0.61
N THR A 137 -13.20 -17.55 0.25
CA THR A 137 -12.18 -18.60 0.09
C THR A 137 -11.81 -18.82 -1.37
N THR A 138 -12.65 -18.35 -2.29
CA THR A 138 -12.46 -18.48 -3.74
C THR A 138 -12.47 -17.12 -4.44
N ILE A 139 -11.91 -17.07 -5.66
CA ILE A 139 -11.96 -15.87 -6.50
C ILE A 139 -13.39 -15.52 -6.92
N GLN A 140 -14.27 -16.52 -7.04
CA GLN A 140 -15.69 -16.32 -7.33
C GLN A 140 -16.41 -15.60 -6.19
N GLU A 141 -16.19 -16.05 -4.96
CA GLU A 141 -16.75 -15.41 -3.76
C GLU A 141 -16.19 -13.99 -3.58
N LEU A 142 -14.89 -13.79 -3.86
CA LEU A 142 -14.28 -12.46 -3.80
C LEU A 142 -14.87 -11.51 -4.84
N ASP A 143 -15.06 -11.94 -6.08
CA ASP A 143 -15.72 -11.14 -7.12
C ASP A 143 -17.14 -10.72 -6.68
N ILE A 144 -17.93 -11.67 -6.17
CA ILE A 144 -19.30 -11.40 -5.69
C ILE A 144 -19.27 -10.38 -4.55
N LEU A 145 -18.32 -10.50 -3.63
CA LEU A 145 -18.18 -9.58 -2.51
C LEU A 145 -17.76 -8.17 -2.98
N ILE A 146 -16.86 -8.07 -3.95
CA ILE A 146 -16.48 -6.81 -4.59
C ILE A 146 -17.71 -6.18 -5.28
N ASP A 147 -18.48 -6.96 -6.03
CA ASP A 147 -19.70 -6.48 -6.71
C ASP A 147 -20.73 -5.95 -5.69
N LYS A 148 -20.92 -6.66 -4.56
CA LYS A 148 -21.75 -6.16 -3.45
C LYS A 148 -21.22 -4.86 -2.86
N ALA A 149 -19.91 -4.75 -2.67
CA ALA A 149 -19.26 -3.55 -2.15
C ALA A 149 -19.50 -2.36 -3.10
N LYS A 150 -19.40 -2.56 -4.42
CA LYS A 150 -19.67 -1.53 -5.44
C LYS A 150 -21.11 -1.02 -5.39
N LEU A 151 -22.08 -1.91 -5.15
CA LEU A 151 -23.50 -1.53 -5.03
C LEU A 151 -23.79 -0.76 -3.73
N LEU A 152 -23.14 -1.14 -2.64
CA LEU A 152 -23.36 -0.52 -1.33
C LEU A 152 -22.70 0.86 -1.21
N ALA A 153 -21.47 0.98 -1.72
CA ALA A 153 -20.64 2.17 -1.62
C ALA A 153 -21.39 3.49 -1.87
N PRO A 154 -22.07 3.69 -3.03
CA PRO A 154 -22.80 4.92 -3.31
C PRO A 154 -24.06 5.12 -2.45
N GLN A 155 -24.64 4.05 -1.87
CA GLN A 155 -25.84 4.17 -1.03
C GLN A 155 -25.54 4.71 0.36
N LYS A 156 -24.29 4.54 0.82
CA LYS A 156 -23.84 4.89 2.17
C LYS A 156 -23.04 6.19 2.21
N ASN A 157 -22.60 6.67 1.06
CA ASN A 157 -22.03 8.02 0.88
C ASN A 157 -22.00 8.44 -0.59
N ASN A 158 -22.56 9.61 -0.92
CA ASN A 158 -22.59 10.17 -2.27
C ASN A 158 -21.33 10.95 -2.67
N ASP A 159 -20.36 11.14 -1.77
CA ASP A 159 -19.12 11.88 -2.04
C ASP A 159 -18.11 11.09 -2.91
N TRP A 160 -18.43 9.83 -3.21
CA TRP A 160 -17.54 8.91 -3.91
C TRP A 160 -17.88 8.90 -5.40
N SER A 161 -16.90 9.20 -6.25
CA SER A 161 -17.11 9.17 -7.70
C SER A 161 -17.18 7.74 -8.23
N GLN A 162 -17.97 7.52 -9.27
CA GLN A 162 -18.07 6.22 -9.94
C GLN A 162 -16.68 5.69 -10.35
N LYS A 163 -15.79 6.58 -10.84
CA LYS A 163 -14.41 6.22 -11.19
C LYS A 163 -13.63 5.58 -10.04
N GLN A 164 -13.88 5.98 -8.79
CA GLN A 164 -13.22 5.39 -7.62
C GLN A 164 -13.81 4.03 -7.26
N ILE A 165 -15.13 3.86 -7.45
CA ILE A 165 -15.81 2.58 -7.23
C ILE A 165 -15.37 1.55 -8.28
N ASP A 166 -15.18 1.97 -9.53
CA ASP A 166 -14.72 1.11 -10.63
C ASP A 166 -13.30 0.55 -10.41
N LEU A 167 -12.49 1.17 -9.54
CA LEU A 167 -11.17 0.66 -9.16
C LEU A 167 -11.25 -0.63 -8.34
N PHE A 168 -12.42 -1.00 -7.79
CA PHE A 168 -12.56 -2.19 -6.96
C PHE A 168 -12.28 -3.48 -7.76
N ASP A 169 -12.67 -3.51 -9.05
CA ASP A 169 -12.58 -4.70 -9.92
C ASP A 169 -11.15 -5.19 -10.19
N LYS A 170 -10.14 -4.36 -9.89
CA LYS A 170 -8.73 -4.60 -10.19
C LYS A 170 -7.85 -4.59 -8.94
N ALA A 171 -8.46 -4.66 -7.77
CA ALA A 171 -7.79 -4.38 -6.50
C ALA A 171 -7.92 -5.55 -5.52
N TYR A 172 -7.66 -6.77 -5.98
CA TYR A 172 -7.88 -8.00 -5.20
C TYR A 172 -7.04 -8.05 -3.90
N THR A 173 -5.76 -7.71 -3.98
CA THR A 173 -4.89 -7.62 -2.79
C THR A 173 -5.35 -6.52 -1.83
N ASN A 174 -5.80 -5.39 -2.36
CA ASN A 174 -6.38 -4.30 -1.56
C ASN A 174 -7.69 -4.73 -0.90
N ALA A 175 -8.56 -5.47 -1.59
CA ALA A 175 -9.80 -5.99 -1.02
C ALA A 175 -9.51 -6.90 0.17
N CYS A 176 -8.48 -7.75 0.09
CA CYS A 176 -8.06 -8.59 1.22
C CYS A 176 -7.62 -7.76 2.45
N GLN A 177 -6.81 -6.72 2.22
CA GLN A 177 -6.35 -5.81 3.27
C GLN A 177 -7.49 -4.99 3.86
N ALA A 178 -8.41 -4.53 3.01
CA ALA A 178 -9.59 -3.78 3.39
C ALA A 178 -10.61 -4.62 4.15
N MET A 179 -10.78 -5.90 3.82
CA MET A 179 -11.60 -6.83 4.60
C MET A 179 -11.04 -7.00 6.02
N SER A 180 -9.72 -7.23 6.13
CA SER A 180 -9.01 -7.29 7.42
C SER A 180 -9.25 -6.02 8.26
N ALA A 181 -9.05 -4.85 7.66
CA ALA A 181 -9.30 -3.57 8.32
C ALA A 181 -10.79 -3.39 8.69
N GLY A 182 -11.71 -3.68 7.77
CA GLY A 182 -13.15 -3.55 7.97
C GLY A 182 -13.66 -4.39 9.14
N ILE A 183 -13.22 -5.65 9.26
CA ILE A 183 -13.53 -6.52 10.41
C ILE A 183 -13.08 -5.88 11.72
N ALA A 184 -11.84 -5.38 11.77
CA ALA A 184 -11.30 -4.76 12.96
C ALA A 184 -12.02 -3.45 13.32
N ILE A 185 -12.41 -2.66 12.31
CA ILE A 185 -13.19 -1.44 12.50
C ILE A 185 -14.57 -1.78 13.07
N LYS A 186 -15.26 -2.78 12.52
CA LYS A 186 -16.55 -3.24 13.06
C LYS A 186 -16.42 -3.70 14.51
N LYS A 187 -15.36 -4.44 14.86
CA LYS A 187 -15.10 -4.85 16.25
C LYS A 187 -14.92 -3.64 17.16
N MET A 188 -14.11 -2.66 16.75
CA MET A 188 -13.87 -1.41 17.49
C MET A 188 -15.16 -0.60 17.70
N MET A 189 -16.04 -0.50 16.70
CA MET A 189 -17.31 0.23 16.80
C MET A 189 -18.43 -0.60 17.46
N GLY A 190 -18.21 -1.89 17.69
CA GLY A 190 -19.22 -2.85 18.16
C GLY A 190 -20.32 -3.18 17.13
N GLY A 191 -20.02 -3.14 15.83
CA GLY A 191 -20.95 -3.42 14.72
C GLY A 191 -20.65 -2.63 13.44
N VAL A 192 -21.51 -2.75 12.42
CA VAL A 192 -21.38 -2.01 11.15
C VAL A 192 -21.52 -0.49 11.31
N ALA A 193 -20.83 0.26 10.48
CA ALA A 193 -21.00 1.71 10.37
C ALA A 193 -22.26 2.07 9.56
N ASP A 194 -22.84 3.23 9.88
CA ASP A 194 -24.00 3.78 9.18
C ASP A 194 -23.58 4.45 7.87
N GLU A 195 -22.47 5.20 7.91
CA GLU A 195 -21.93 6.03 6.83
C GLU A 195 -20.39 6.10 6.98
N GLY A 196 -19.68 6.37 5.87
CA GLY A 196 -18.21 6.45 5.86
C GLY A 196 -17.68 7.39 4.78
N TRP A 197 -16.61 8.13 5.08
CA TRP A 197 -15.99 9.14 4.22
C TRP A 197 -14.49 8.91 4.08
N MET A 198 -13.94 9.22 2.90
CA MET A 198 -12.50 9.38 2.73
C MET A 198 -12.10 10.83 3.02
N THR A 199 -10.85 11.01 3.42
CA THR A 199 -10.35 12.32 3.86
C THR A 199 -9.17 12.83 3.01
N GLY A 200 -8.69 12.03 2.06
CA GLY A 200 -7.53 12.34 1.20
C GLY A 200 -7.80 13.20 -0.05
N ILE A 201 -9.07 13.48 -0.40
CA ILE A 201 -9.42 14.21 -1.65
C ILE A 201 -10.30 15.42 -1.33
N LYS A 202 -11.60 15.19 -1.11
CA LYS A 202 -12.59 16.21 -0.77
C LYS A 202 -13.31 15.73 0.47
N TRP A 203 -13.29 16.54 1.51
CA TRP A 203 -14.03 16.24 2.73
C TRP A 203 -15.51 16.51 2.49
N GLY A 204 -16.34 15.52 2.84
CA GLY A 204 -17.79 15.70 2.89
C GLY A 204 -18.18 16.79 3.88
N THR A 205 -19.31 17.45 3.65
CA THR A 205 -19.82 18.51 4.55
C THR A 205 -19.99 18.00 5.98
N ALA A 206 -20.43 16.76 6.14
CA ALA A 206 -20.67 16.11 7.44
C ALA A 206 -19.41 15.90 8.30
N ILE A 207 -18.22 15.89 7.69
CA ILE A 207 -16.96 15.61 8.40
C ILE A 207 -16.05 16.84 8.55
N GLN A 208 -16.45 18.01 8.03
CA GLN A 208 -15.62 19.23 8.08
C GLN A 208 -15.20 19.61 9.50
N ASP A 209 -16.07 19.34 10.48
CA ASP A 209 -15.84 19.63 11.89
C ASP A 209 -14.70 18.82 12.54
N PHE A 210 -14.24 17.75 11.88
CA PHE A 210 -13.09 16.95 12.30
C PHE A 210 -11.79 17.36 11.62
N LYS A 211 -11.85 18.38 10.76
CA LYS A 211 -10.68 18.96 10.13
C LYS A 211 -9.96 19.86 11.15
N VAL A 212 -8.80 19.41 11.61
CA VAL A 212 -8.01 20.13 12.63
C VAL A 212 -6.84 20.85 11.95
N GLU A 213 -6.57 22.09 12.36
CA GLU A 213 -5.30 22.74 12.06
C GLU A 213 -4.31 22.43 13.19
N ALA A 214 -3.18 21.79 12.88
CA ALA A 214 -2.17 21.45 13.88
C ALA A 214 -0.75 21.48 13.29
N TYR A 215 0.24 21.91 14.08
CA TYR A 215 1.66 21.99 13.68
C TYR A 215 1.87 22.68 12.31
N GLY A 216 1.18 23.79 12.06
CA GLY A 216 1.26 24.54 10.80
C GLY A 216 0.68 23.80 9.56
N MET A 217 -0.12 22.76 9.78
CA MET A 217 -0.90 22.08 8.76
C MET A 217 -2.36 22.51 8.88
N LYS A 218 -2.86 23.27 7.89
CA LYS A 218 -4.28 23.69 7.78
C LYS A 218 -5.25 22.50 7.66
N ASP A 219 -4.75 21.39 7.15
CA ASP A 219 -5.50 20.17 6.91
C ASP A 219 -4.79 19.03 7.63
N PHE A 220 -4.62 19.11 8.96
CA PHE A 220 -4.05 18.01 9.74
C PHE A 220 -5.07 16.87 9.78
N ASN A 221 -5.06 16.11 8.70
CA ASN A 221 -5.87 14.93 8.56
C ASN A 221 -5.13 13.74 9.16
N SER A 222 -5.52 13.40 10.37
CA SER A 222 -4.99 12.23 11.06
C SER A 222 -5.59 10.93 10.50
N SER A 223 -6.78 10.98 9.92
CA SER A 223 -7.49 9.79 9.45
C SER A 223 -7.26 9.61 7.96
N ASP A 224 -7.34 8.39 7.46
CA ASP A 224 -7.47 8.14 6.03
C ASP A 224 -8.98 8.03 5.69
N ILE A 225 -9.76 7.45 6.61
CA ILE A 225 -11.23 7.43 6.57
C ILE A 225 -11.87 7.88 7.89
N ILE A 226 -13.09 8.39 7.81
CA ILE A 226 -13.95 8.69 8.96
C ILE A 226 -15.24 7.88 8.80
N LEU A 227 -15.70 7.22 9.86
CA LEU A 227 -16.92 6.43 9.90
C LEU A 227 -17.86 6.96 10.99
N LYS A 228 -19.15 6.82 10.77
CA LYS A 228 -20.19 7.19 11.74
C LYS A 228 -20.96 5.95 12.16
N LYS A 229 -21.23 5.86 13.46
CA LYS A 229 -22.15 4.87 14.02
C LYS A 229 -22.98 5.50 15.14
N GLY A 230 -24.27 5.63 14.92
CA GLY A 230 -25.17 6.40 15.78
C GLY A 230 -24.68 7.84 15.95
N LYS A 231 -24.37 8.21 17.19
CA LYS A 231 -23.85 9.55 17.56
C LYS A 231 -22.32 9.60 17.67
N SER A 232 -21.65 8.49 17.41
CA SER A 232 -20.20 8.36 17.55
C SER A 232 -19.51 8.41 16.19
N TRP A 233 -18.33 9.00 16.18
CA TRP A 233 -17.49 9.13 14.99
C TRP A 233 -16.16 8.41 15.21
N TYR A 234 -15.63 7.82 14.15
CA TYR A 234 -14.44 6.98 14.20
C TYR A 234 -13.48 7.37 13.07
N GLY A 235 -12.41 8.06 13.41
CA GLY A 235 -11.28 8.30 12.52
C GLY A 235 -10.35 7.10 12.49
N VAL A 236 -10.00 6.64 11.29
CA VAL A 236 -9.07 5.52 11.13
C VAL A 236 -7.94 5.95 10.21
N SER A 237 -6.70 5.93 10.72
CA SER A 237 -5.55 5.88 9.80
C SER A 237 -5.30 4.44 9.39
N LEU A 238 -5.32 4.22 8.09
CA LEU A 238 -5.16 2.93 7.46
C LEU A 238 -3.73 2.73 7.01
N LYS A 239 -3.22 1.53 7.30
CA LYS A 239 -2.02 0.99 6.70
C LYS A 239 -2.33 -0.39 6.12
N LYS A 240 -1.40 -0.90 5.32
CA LYS A 240 -1.53 -2.18 4.62
C LYS A 240 -0.29 -3.04 4.78
N LYS A 241 -0.49 -4.35 4.90
CA LYS A 241 0.53 -5.40 4.82
C LYS A 241 0.01 -6.59 4.04
N GLU A 242 0.90 -7.32 3.40
CA GLU A 242 0.56 -8.59 2.73
C GLU A 242 0.44 -9.76 3.70
N THR A 243 1.31 -9.80 4.72
CA THR A 243 1.29 -10.82 5.79
C THR A 243 1.69 -10.18 7.13
N LYS A 244 1.44 -10.86 8.25
CA LYS A 244 1.86 -10.37 9.59
C LYS A 244 3.37 -10.16 9.70
N GLU A 245 4.16 -11.04 9.10
CA GLU A 245 5.63 -11.05 9.14
C GLU A 245 6.25 -9.99 8.22
N ALA A 246 5.47 -9.40 7.31
CA ALA A 246 5.96 -8.34 6.45
C ALA A 246 6.39 -7.12 7.27
N THR A 247 7.43 -6.43 6.78
CA THR A 247 7.96 -5.20 7.40
C THR A 247 6.84 -4.22 7.72
N ASP A 248 6.89 -3.61 8.91
CA ASP A 248 5.88 -2.63 9.29
C ASP A 248 5.77 -1.47 8.32
N PRO A 249 4.54 -1.07 7.98
CA PRO A 249 4.33 0.18 7.30
C PRO A 249 4.79 1.31 8.22
N THR A 250 5.25 2.40 7.60
CA THR A 250 5.63 3.55 8.40
C THR A 250 4.45 4.28 8.98
N ILE A 251 4.66 4.73 10.20
CA ILE A 251 3.76 5.61 10.92
C ILE A 251 4.01 7.07 10.54
N LEU A 252 5.22 7.41 10.10
CA LEU A 252 5.60 8.72 9.59
C LEU A 252 6.45 8.61 8.33
N ASN A 253 6.11 9.40 7.31
CA ASN A 253 6.96 9.64 6.14
C ASN A 253 6.80 11.11 5.70
N LYS A 254 7.56 12.04 6.30
CA LYS A 254 7.43 13.48 6.02
C LYS A 254 8.81 14.14 5.84
N ALA A 255 8.88 15.09 4.90
CA ALA A 255 10.08 15.90 4.68
C ALA A 255 10.27 16.93 5.81
N PHE A 256 11.52 17.29 6.11
CA PHE A 256 11.86 18.26 7.16
C PHE A 256 11.06 19.56 7.06
N ASP A 257 10.96 20.16 5.88
CA ASP A 257 10.21 21.39 5.62
C ASP A 257 8.71 21.27 5.90
N THR A 258 8.13 20.09 5.68
CA THR A 258 6.73 19.80 5.99
C THR A 258 6.50 19.44 7.44
N LEU A 259 7.51 18.89 8.11
CA LEU A 259 7.44 18.40 9.49
C LEU A 259 7.72 19.53 10.49
N LEU A 260 8.79 20.29 10.26
CA LEU A 260 9.30 21.36 11.12
C LEU A 260 8.64 22.71 10.81
N LYS A 261 7.31 22.76 10.78
CA LYS A 261 6.56 24.00 10.52
C LYS A 261 6.36 24.80 11.80
N GLY A 262 6.15 26.11 11.65
CA GLY A 262 6.06 27.05 12.77
C GLY A 262 7.28 27.97 12.83
N ASP A 263 7.10 29.11 13.50
CA ASP A 263 8.16 30.11 13.67
C ASP A 263 9.26 29.58 14.59
N GLU A 264 8.91 28.73 15.55
CA GLU A 264 9.85 28.09 16.46
C GLU A 264 10.86 27.22 15.69
N PHE A 265 10.45 26.56 14.61
CA PHE A 265 11.33 25.70 13.81
C PHE A 265 11.98 26.41 12.61
N LYS A 266 11.75 27.73 12.44
CA LYS A 266 12.23 28.49 11.29
C LYS A 266 13.74 28.39 11.11
N THR A 267 14.51 28.64 12.17
CA THR A 267 15.99 28.57 12.14
C THR A 267 16.48 27.19 11.73
N ILE A 268 15.88 26.14 12.27
CA ILE A 268 16.25 24.74 11.97
C ILE A 268 16.03 24.44 10.48
N ARG A 269 14.90 24.90 9.91
CA ARG A 269 14.61 24.74 8.48
C ARG A 269 15.60 25.51 7.62
N GLU A 270 15.90 26.76 7.96
CA GLU A 270 16.83 27.62 7.23
C GLU A 270 18.25 27.03 7.24
N ASP A 271 18.71 26.53 8.38
CA ASP A 271 20.01 25.87 8.52
C ASP A 271 20.09 24.62 7.65
N ILE A 272 19.08 23.75 7.68
CA ILE A 272 19.04 22.56 6.83
C ILE A 272 19.05 22.94 5.35
N GLN A 273 18.29 23.98 4.95
CA GLN A 273 18.26 24.46 3.57
C GLN A 273 19.61 25.00 3.11
N ASP A 274 20.26 25.81 3.94
CA ASP A 274 21.57 26.38 3.65
C ASP A 274 22.65 25.30 3.56
N GLN A 275 22.70 24.36 4.52
CA GLN A 275 23.65 23.26 4.47
C GLN A 275 23.44 22.36 3.25
N THR A 276 22.17 22.14 2.87
CA THR A 276 21.79 21.38 1.67
C THR A 276 22.27 22.09 0.40
N ALA A 277 22.01 23.39 0.27
CA ALA A 277 22.45 24.18 -0.89
C ALA A 277 23.98 24.20 -0.99
N LYS A 278 24.69 24.45 0.12
CA LYS A 278 26.16 24.43 0.19
C LYS A 278 26.73 23.08 -0.25
N PHE A 279 26.14 21.98 0.24
CA PHE A 279 26.54 20.63 -0.15
C PHE A 279 26.35 20.40 -1.66
N TYR A 280 25.15 20.64 -2.19
CA TYR A 280 24.88 20.34 -3.60
C TYR A 280 25.63 21.24 -4.57
N VAL A 281 25.82 22.52 -4.25
CA VAL A 281 26.68 23.41 -5.06
C VAL A 281 28.09 22.84 -5.16
N LYS A 282 28.65 22.34 -4.05
CA LYS A 282 29.98 21.71 -4.05
C LYS A 282 29.98 20.41 -4.86
N THR A 283 29.02 19.52 -4.62
CA THR A 283 28.90 18.22 -5.30
C THR A 283 28.75 18.38 -6.81
N ILE A 284 27.89 19.29 -7.28
CA ILE A 284 27.67 19.56 -8.71
C ILE A 284 28.94 20.15 -9.34
N LYS A 285 29.59 21.12 -8.68
CA LYS A 285 30.86 21.67 -9.18
C LYS A 285 31.94 20.61 -9.29
N GLN A 286 31.98 19.65 -8.36
CA GLN A 286 32.92 18.55 -8.41
C GLN A 286 32.58 17.59 -9.55
N ALA A 287 31.31 17.21 -9.73
CA ALA A 287 30.87 16.37 -10.83
C ALA A 287 31.22 16.96 -12.21
N ILE A 288 31.08 18.28 -12.38
CA ILE A 288 31.50 18.97 -13.61
C ILE A 288 33.01 18.85 -13.83
N LYS A 289 33.81 19.00 -12.76
CA LYS A 289 35.28 18.88 -12.85
C LYS A 289 35.74 17.44 -13.10
N ASP A 290 35.03 16.47 -12.55
CA ASP A 290 35.31 15.04 -12.70
C ASP A 290 34.86 14.50 -14.07
N GLY A 291 34.18 15.32 -14.89
CA GLY A 291 33.64 14.91 -16.20
C GLY A 291 32.34 14.09 -16.13
N GLU A 292 31.77 13.93 -14.93
CA GLU A 292 30.55 13.15 -14.67
C GLU A 292 29.29 13.87 -15.15
N MET A 293 29.37 15.18 -15.39
CA MET A 293 28.30 15.93 -16.05
C MET A 293 28.84 17.16 -16.80
N GLN A 294 28.12 17.61 -17.84
CA GLN A 294 28.43 18.86 -18.53
C GLN A 294 27.86 20.08 -17.77
N GLY A 295 28.63 21.16 -17.69
CA GLY A 295 28.15 22.43 -17.12
C GLY A 295 29.24 23.48 -16.91
N ASN A 296 28.81 24.71 -16.60
CA ASN A 296 29.71 25.80 -16.20
C ASN A 296 29.65 25.98 -14.69
N THR A 297 30.75 25.67 -14.00
CA THR A 297 30.85 25.77 -12.54
C THR A 297 30.55 27.18 -12.01
N ARG A 298 30.81 28.25 -12.77
CA ARG A 298 30.50 29.64 -12.38
C ARG A 298 28.99 29.90 -12.28
N LYS A 299 28.16 29.15 -13.00
CA LYS A 299 26.70 29.27 -12.99
C LYS A 299 26.03 28.47 -11.86
N VAL A 300 26.79 27.63 -11.14
CA VAL A 300 26.27 26.80 -10.05
C VAL A 300 26.38 27.54 -8.71
N ASN A 301 25.23 27.90 -8.13
CA ASN A 301 25.12 28.61 -6.86
C ASN A 301 23.88 28.18 -6.08
N ALA A 302 23.67 28.76 -4.89
CA ALA A 302 22.59 28.38 -3.97
C ALA A 302 21.17 28.56 -4.58
N ARG A 303 21.00 29.43 -5.56
CA ARG A 303 19.71 29.65 -6.26
C ARG A 303 19.51 28.69 -7.43
N THR A 304 20.59 28.25 -8.07
CA THR A 304 20.52 27.51 -9.34
C THR A 304 20.78 26.01 -9.20
N TRP A 305 21.35 25.51 -8.10
CA TRP A 305 21.78 24.10 -7.98
C TRP A 305 20.67 23.08 -8.32
N LYS A 306 19.41 23.39 -7.99
CA LYS A 306 18.27 22.51 -8.27
C LYS A 306 18.05 22.24 -9.76
N THR A 307 18.43 23.16 -10.65
CA THR A 307 18.27 22.98 -12.12
C THR A 307 19.29 22.01 -12.70
N TYR A 308 20.40 21.77 -11.98
CA TYR A 308 21.44 20.83 -12.38
C TYR A 308 21.17 19.41 -11.86
N MET A 309 20.42 19.28 -10.76
CA MET A 309 20.15 17.99 -10.13
C MET A 309 19.55 16.92 -11.05
N PRO A 310 18.56 17.23 -11.92
CA PRO A 310 18.01 16.22 -12.84
C PRO A 310 19.03 15.66 -13.85
N LYS A 311 20.14 16.36 -14.07
CA LYS A 311 21.20 15.98 -15.02
C LYS A 311 22.33 15.18 -14.38
N LEU A 312 22.34 15.04 -13.05
CA LEU A 312 23.40 14.40 -12.31
C LEU A 312 23.00 12.97 -11.95
N ASP A 313 23.90 12.01 -12.17
CA ASP A 313 23.66 10.61 -11.86
C ASP A 313 23.39 10.39 -10.36
N ASN A 314 22.29 9.68 -10.06
CA ASN A 314 21.86 9.38 -8.69
C ASN A 314 22.91 8.59 -7.89
N LYS A 315 23.70 7.71 -8.52
CA LYS A 315 24.80 6.97 -7.91
C LYS A 315 25.91 7.92 -7.45
N TYR A 316 26.23 8.94 -8.24
CA TYR A 316 27.22 9.96 -7.87
C TYR A 316 26.75 10.73 -6.63
N VAL A 317 25.49 11.19 -6.63
CA VAL A 317 24.89 11.89 -5.49
C VAL A 317 24.88 11.03 -4.23
N ASN A 318 24.45 9.78 -4.33
CA ASN A 318 24.43 8.83 -3.21
C ASN A 318 25.85 8.57 -2.66
N LYS A 319 26.87 8.49 -3.52
CA LYS A 319 28.26 8.36 -3.09
C LYS A 319 28.72 9.59 -2.31
N ALA A 320 28.40 10.79 -2.79
CA ALA A 320 28.73 12.04 -2.10
C ALA A 320 28.04 12.16 -0.73
N LEU A 321 26.77 11.75 -0.65
CA LEU A 321 26.00 11.77 0.61
C LEU A 321 26.57 10.81 1.67
N LYS A 322 27.18 9.69 1.26
CA LYS A 322 27.90 8.75 2.15
C LYS A 322 29.34 9.18 2.47
N GLY A 323 29.80 10.32 1.94
CA GLY A 323 31.14 10.82 2.19
C GLY A 323 31.36 11.14 3.67
N THR A 324 32.58 10.93 4.15
CA THR A 324 32.98 11.26 5.53
C THR A 324 33.40 12.73 5.69
N ARG A 325 33.92 13.36 4.63
CA ARG A 325 34.32 14.79 4.62
C ARG A 325 33.23 15.65 3.98
N GLY A 326 32.81 16.70 4.69
CA GLY A 326 31.80 17.64 4.18
C GLY A 326 30.41 17.02 3.97
N SER A 327 30.11 15.94 4.71
CA SER A 327 28.85 15.21 4.62
C SER A 327 27.65 16.09 4.95
N LEU A 328 26.65 16.13 4.06
CA LEU A 328 25.36 16.74 4.38
C LEU A 328 24.70 16.03 5.56
N PHE A 329 24.75 14.70 5.59
CA PHE A 329 24.13 13.93 6.67
C PHE A 329 24.81 14.15 8.01
N LYS A 330 26.13 14.40 8.08
CA LYS A 330 26.76 14.80 9.34
C LYS A 330 26.21 16.15 9.83
N LYS A 331 26.11 17.14 8.95
CA LYS A 331 25.57 18.47 9.29
C LYS A 331 24.11 18.43 9.73
N ILE A 332 23.29 17.64 9.04
CA ILE A 332 21.90 17.39 9.45
C ILE A 332 21.90 16.71 10.83
N ALA A 333 22.80 15.76 11.06
CA ALA A 333 22.87 15.10 12.35
C ALA A 333 23.25 16.06 13.48
N ASP A 334 24.21 16.97 13.26
CA ASP A 334 24.58 18.02 14.21
C ASP A 334 23.38 18.89 14.59
N ILE A 335 22.57 19.28 13.60
CA ILE A 335 21.34 20.05 13.82
C ILE A 335 20.30 19.24 14.63
N VAL A 336 20.10 17.96 14.27
CA VAL A 336 19.14 17.09 14.96
C VAL A 336 19.55 16.84 16.41
N GLU A 337 20.84 16.65 16.68
CA GLU A 337 21.38 16.46 18.03
C GLU A 337 21.25 17.75 18.86
N GLY A 338 21.55 18.92 18.28
CA GLY A 338 21.41 20.22 18.96
C GLY A 338 19.96 20.56 19.34
N GLU A 339 18.99 20.12 18.53
CA GLU A 339 17.55 20.40 18.72
C GLU A 339 16.76 19.17 19.19
N GLY A 340 17.47 18.21 19.78
CA GLY A 340 16.96 16.85 20.00
C GLY A 340 15.64 16.77 20.77
N GLU A 341 15.51 17.49 21.89
CA GLU A 341 14.26 17.50 22.69
C GLU A 341 13.07 18.02 21.88
N ARG A 342 13.26 19.09 21.11
CA ARG A 342 12.20 19.75 20.33
C ARG A 342 11.74 18.88 19.17
N ILE A 343 12.70 18.31 18.43
CA ILE A 343 12.42 17.39 17.33
C ILE A 343 11.77 16.11 17.86
N ALA A 344 12.28 15.53 18.96
CA ALA A 344 11.70 14.34 19.57
C ALA A 344 10.26 14.59 20.05
N THR A 345 10.02 15.70 20.73
CA THR A 345 8.68 16.07 21.23
C THR A 345 7.70 16.25 20.09
N MET A 346 8.09 16.95 19.04
CA MET A 346 7.27 17.12 17.85
C MET A 346 7.00 15.78 17.13
N LEU A 347 8.02 14.91 16.98
CA LEU A 347 7.83 13.57 16.39
C LEU A 347 6.82 12.74 17.19
N VAL A 348 6.96 12.72 18.52
CA VAL A 348 6.04 12.02 19.43
C VAL A 348 4.64 12.60 19.30
N ASN A 349 4.48 13.92 19.37
CA ASN A 349 3.17 14.56 19.28
C ASN A 349 2.48 14.34 17.92
N LEU A 350 3.22 14.37 16.81
CA LEU A 350 2.67 14.22 15.46
C LEU A 350 2.31 12.78 15.14
N VAL A 351 3.17 11.82 15.52
CA VAL A 351 2.90 10.39 15.31
C VAL A 351 1.74 9.92 16.18
N LEU A 352 1.67 10.43 17.41
CA LEU A 352 0.74 9.95 18.44
C LEU A 352 -0.47 10.87 18.60
N LYS A 353 -0.52 11.91 17.76
CA LYS A 353 -1.67 12.78 17.49
C LYS A 353 -2.31 13.31 18.77
N LYS A 354 -1.47 13.83 19.67
CA LYS A 354 -1.88 14.34 21.00
C LYS A 354 -3.01 15.36 20.93
N ASP A 355 -3.08 16.13 19.84
CA ASP A 355 -4.10 17.17 19.61
C ASP A 355 -5.49 16.59 19.27
N LEU A 356 -5.60 15.30 18.98
CA LEU A 356 -6.91 14.64 18.81
C LEU A 356 -7.65 14.46 20.15
N LYS A 357 -6.99 14.69 21.29
CA LYS A 357 -7.65 14.68 22.62
C LYS A 357 -8.87 15.61 22.66
N ASP A 358 -8.82 16.75 21.97
CA ASP A 358 -9.93 17.70 21.94
C ASP A 358 -11.11 17.23 21.09
N LEU A 359 -10.89 16.35 20.10
CA LEU A 359 -11.97 15.78 19.29
C LEU A 359 -12.82 14.77 20.07
N LYS A 360 -12.33 14.24 21.19
CA LYS A 360 -13.15 13.40 22.10
C LYS A 360 -14.42 14.12 22.56
N LYS A 361 -14.36 15.45 22.69
CA LYS A 361 -15.52 16.29 23.06
C LYS A 361 -16.64 16.21 22.01
N LYS A 362 -16.35 15.72 20.80
CA LYS A 362 -17.30 15.48 19.70
C LYS A 362 -17.65 14.00 19.49
N ASN A 363 -17.47 13.14 20.51
CA ASN A 363 -17.62 11.68 20.40
C ASN A 363 -16.78 11.05 19.27
N PHE A 364 -15.62 11.65 18.99
CA PHE A 364 -14.70 11.18 17.96
C PHE A 364 -13.64 10.28 18.58
N ASN A 365 -13.63 9.02 18.16
CA ASN A 365 -12.64 8.02 18.51
C ASN A 365 -11.64 7.89 17.36
N PHE A 366 -10.38 7.57 17.68
CA PHE A 366 -9.36 7.42 16.65
C PHE A 366 -8.55 6.13 16.84
N SER A 367 -8.30 5.41 15.74
CA SER A 367 -7.40 4.25 15.72
C SER A 367 -6.46 4.24 14.51
N LEU A 368 -5.27 3.68 14.71
CA LEU A 368 -4.38 3.29 13.62
C LEU A 368 -4.60 1.80 13.37
N ILE A 369 -5.06 1.45 12.17
CA ILE A 369 -5.39 0.08 11.77
C ILE A 369 -4.52 -0.32 10.58
N THR A 370 -3.80 -1.43 10.71
CA THR A 370 -3.08 -2.04 9.60
C THR A 370 -3.86 -3.26 9.12
N GLY A 371 -4.49 -3.14 7.95
CA GLY A 371 -5.14 -4.27 7.27
C GLY A 371 -4.09 -5.24 6.73
N ILE A 372 -4.27 -6.52 7.04
CA ILE A 372 -3.32 -7.58 6.69
C ILE A 372 -4.01 -8.60 5.80
N GLY A 373 -3.51 -8.73 4.58
CA GLY A 373 -4.01 -9.71 3.64
C GLY A 373 -3.40 -9.55 2.26
N LYS A 374 -3.61 -10.56 1.44
CA LYS A 374 -3.21 -10.56 0.04
C LYS A 374 -4.07 -11.50 -0.77
N TYR A 375 -4.13 -11.23 -2.07
CA TYR A 375 -4.58 -12.21 -3.03
C TYR A 375 -3.35 -12.78 -3.73
N ASP A 376 -3.29 -14.10 -3.84
CA ASP A 376 -2.27 -14.82 -4.59
C ASP A 376 -2.97 -15.73 -5.61
N PRO A 377 -2.59 -15.72 -6.90
CA PRO A 377 -3.27 -16.55 -7.90
C PRO A 377 -3.20 -18.06 -7.60
N LYS A 378 -2.16 -18.52 -6.89
CA LYS A 378 -1.96 -19.94 -6.56
C LYS A 378 -2.71 -20.31 -5.29
N THR A 379 -2.55 -19.52 -4.23
CA THR A 379 -3.12 -19.85 -2.90
C THR A 379 -4.48 -19.22 -2.63
N GLY A 380 -4.92 -18.26 -3.44
CA GLY A 380 -6.21 -17.61 -3.36
C GLY A 380 -6.24 -16.42 -2.40
N VAL A 381 -7.37 -16.26 -1.72
CA VAL A 381 -7.60 -15.15 -0.78
C VAL A 381 -6.96 -15.46 0.56
N SER A 382 -6.19 -14.50 1.09
CA SER A 382 -5.65 -14.54 2.44
C SER A 382 -6.02 -13.25 3.17
N VAL A 383 -6.78 -13.40 4.26
CA VAL A 383 -7.18 -12.31 5.16
C VAL A 383 -6.77 -12.69 6.57
N GLU A 384 -5.92 -11.88 7.17
CA GLU A 384 -5.45 -12.07 8.54
C GLU A 384 -6.02 -11.00 9.46
N SER A 385 -5.98 -11.24 10.78
CA SER A 385 -6.40 -10.23 11.77
C SER A 385 -5.58 -8.96 11.65
N ALA A 386 -6.25 -7.80 11.55
CA ALA A 386 -5.59 -6.50 11.50
C ALA A 386 -4.84 -6.19 12.80
N ASP A 387 -3.80 -5.37 12.69
CA ASP A 387 -3.12 -4.77 13.84
C ASP A 387 -3.80 -3.44 14.18
N VAL A 388 -4.40 -3.35 15.36
CA VAL A 388 -5.17 -2.20 15.85
C VAL A 388 -4.40 -1.52 16.97
N LYS A 389 -4.16 -0.23 16.81
CA LYS A 389 -3.61 0.63 17.86
C LYS A 389 -4.62 1.73 18.18
N ASP A 390 -5.31 1.54 19.30
CA ASP A 390 -6.23 2.52 19.86
C ASP A 390 -5.44 3.72 20.39
N ILE A 391 -5.76 4.93 19.92
CA ILE A 391 -5.04 6.12 20.36
C ILE A 391 -5.25 6.42 21.84
N ASP A 392 -6.38 6.07 22.45
CA ASP A 392 -6.61 6.32 23.87
C ASP A 392 -5.64 5.52 24.73
N THR A 393 -5.42 4.26 24.35
CA THR A 393 -4.41 3.41 24.97
C THR A 393 -3.01 3.97 24.75
N VAL A 394 -2.69 4.36 23.52
CA VAL A 394 -1.41 4.95 23.15
C VAL A 394 -1.12 6.21 23.97
N VAL A 395 -2.10 7.10 24.04
CA VAL A 395 -2.03 8.38 24.74
C VAL A 395 -1.90 8.18 26.25
N ALA A 396 -2.68 7.29 26.85
CA ALA A 396 -2.58 7.00 28.28
C ALA A 396 -1.19 6.45 28.65
N LYS A 397 -0.68 5.48 27.87
CA LYS A 397 0.67 4.93 28.05
C LYS A 397 1.76 5.98 27.84
N LEU A 398 1.55 6.92 26.93
CA LEU A 398 2.49 8.02 26.74
C LEU A 398 2.45 9.01 27.89
N ASP A 399 1.29 9.39 28.40
CA ASP A 399 1.18 10.27 29.56
C ASP A 399 1.92 9.66 30.77
N GLU A 400 1.89 8.33 30.95
CA GLU A 400 2.72 7.62 31.92
C GLU A 400 4.23 7.74 31.63
N LEU A 401 4.65 7.65 30.37
CA LEU A 401 6.06 7.78 29.98
C LEU A 401 6.57 9.22 30.08
N PHE A 402 5.75 10.22 29.72
CA PHE A 402 6.06 11.64 29.85
C PHE A 402 6.27 12.05 31.31
N LYS A 403 5.56 11.41 32.26
CA LYS A 403 5.81 11.59 33.70
C LYS A 403 7.20 11.10 34.12
N LYS A 404 7.78 10.12 33.41
CA LYS A 404 9.11 9.55 33.70
C LYS A 404 10.25 10.34 33.07
N GLY A 405 9.98 11.14 32.04
CA GLY A 405 11.00 11.96 31.41
C GLY A 405 10.58 12.51 30.05
N LYS A 406 11.28 13.57 29.63
CA LYS A 406 11.03 14.23 28.35
C LYS A 406 11.44 13.35 27.16
N PRO A 407 10.88 13.59 25.95
CA PRO A 407 11.33 12.93 24.74
C PRO A 407 12.77 13.26 24.40
N THR A 408 13.54 12.25 24.00
CA THR A 408 14.90 12.41 23.46
C THR A 408 15.02 11.71 22.11
N ILE A 409 15.97 12.15 21.28
CA ILE A 409 16.33 11.49 20.03
C ILE A 409 17.84 11.24 20.03
N GLU A 410 18.23 10.00 19.79
CA GLU A 410 19.62 9.55 19.88
C GLU A 410 19.96 8.67 18.67
N PHE A 411 21.23 8.59 18.29
CA PHE A 411 21.61 7.68 17.23
C PHE A 411 21.25 6.23 17.57
N ASN A 412 20.76 5.51 16.58
CA ASN A 412 20.63 4.07 16.68
C ASN A 412 22.02 3.43 16.61
N THR A 413 22.53 2.96 17.76
CA THR A 413 23.87 2.37 17.89
C THR A 413 24.03 1.04 17.15
N THR A 414 22.93 0.39 16.75
CA THR A 414 22.96 -0.87 15.98
C THR A 414 23.14 -0.65 14.47
N LYS A 415 23.20 0.62 14.01
CA LYS A 415 23.29 0.97 12.59
C LYS A 415 24.40 1.99 12.36
N LEU A 416 25.13 1.81 11.25
CA LEU A 416 26.13 2.77 10.81
C LEU A 416 25.45 3.98 10.15
N GLN A 417 25.74 5.18 10.65
CA GLN A 417 25.29 6.45 10.06
C GLN A 417 25.97 6.68 8.70
N ALA A 418 25.30 7.39 7.78
CA ALA A 418 25.80 7.65 6.42
C ALA A 418 27.26 8.15 6.35
N PHE A 419 27.68 8.92 7.35
CA PHE A 419 29.01 9.53 7.42
C PHE A 419 30.07 8.64 8.12
N LYS A 420 29.77 7.36 8.41
CA LYS A 420 30.71 6.40 8.99
C LYS A 420 31.27 5.46 7.91
N LYS A 421 32.54 5.07 8.07
CA LYS A 421 33.19 4.09 7.18
C LYS A 421 32.41 2.77 7.21
N GLY A 422 32.14 2.20 6.04
CA GLY A 422 31.37 0.95 5.90
C GLY A 422 29.84 1.11 5.89
N ALA A 423 29.31 2.33 5.94
CA ALA A 423 27.86 2.54 5.82
C ALA A 423 27.33 2.11 4.45
N GLY A 424 26.35 1.19 4.44
CA GLY A 424 25.76 0.65 3.22
C GLY A 424 24.86 1.64 2.47
N ALA A 425 24.22 2.58 3.17
CA ALA A 425 23.22 3.49 2.62
C ALA A 425 23.39 4.94 3.10
N ALA A 426 22.92 5.88 2.27
CA ALA A 426 22.91 7.31 2.56
C ALA A 426 21.73 7.66 3.49
N LYS A 427 21.80 7.20 4.74
CA LYS A 427 20.76 7.38 5.76
C LYS A 427 21.35 7.78 7.13
N LEU A 428 20.59 8.54 7.90
CA LEU A 428 20.77 8.61 9.35
C LEU A 428 19.77 7.68 10.03
N PHE A 429 20.18 7.09 11.16
CA PHE A 429 19.36 6.18 11.95
C PHE A 429 19.31 6.68 13.38
N TYR A 430 18.10 6.93 13.86
CA TYR A 430 17.82 7.43 15.20
C TYR A 430 16.81 6.54 15.94
N VAL A 431 16.81 6.66 17.26
CA VAL A 431 15.78 6.13 18.14
C VAL A 431 15.22 7.31 18.93
N VAL A 432 13.90 7.46 18.94
CA VAL A 432 13.23 8.41 19.83
C VAL A 432 12.79 7.66 21.08
N LYS A 433 13.13 8.22 22.24
CA LYS A 433 12.79 7.68 23.55
C LYS A 433 11.87 8.62 24.30
N VAL A 434 11.03 8.08 25.19
CA VAL A 434 10.24 8.85 26.16
C VAL A 434 10.31 8.14 27.50
N GLY A 435 10.66 8.85 28.56
CA GLY A 435 10.84 8.24 29.88
C GLY A 435 11.86 7.10 29.90
N GLY A 436 12.88 7.16 29.03
CA GLY A 436 13.90 6.11 28.86
C GLY A 436 13.50 4.91 27.99
N MET A 437 12.23 4.81 27.57
CA MET A 437 11.77 3.73 26.68
C MET A 437 11.93 4.11 25.21
N ASP A 438 12.47 3.20 24.40
CA ASP A 438 12.52 3.33 22.95
C ASP A 438 11.10 3.26 22.35
N ILE A 439 10.60 4.36 21.79
CA ILE A 439 9.24 4.47 21.25
C ILE A 439 9.23 4.17 19.75
N MET A 440 10.16 4.76 19.01
CA MET A 440 10.20 4.62 17.55
C MET A 440 11.62 4.68 17.00
N LYS A 441 11.86 3.89 15.95
CA LYS A 441 13.07 3.95 15.13
C LYS A 441 12.80 4.89 13.97
N ASN A 442 13.74 5.80 13.73
CA ASN A 442 13.66 6.80 12.68
C ASN A 442 14.80 6.61 11.68
N GLU A 443 14.49 6.70 10.39
CA GLU A 443 15.46 6.91 9.33
C GLU A 443 15.30 8.32 8.76
N ILE A 444 16.41 9.01 8.51
CA ILE A 444 16.40 10.24 7.70
C ILE A 444 17.09 9.93 6.39
N ARG A 445 16.36 10.10 5.27
CA ARG A 445 16.86 9.79 3.92
C ARG A 445 16.15 10.56 2.83
N TYR A 446 16.77 10.67 1.65
CA TYR A 446 16.07 11.13 0.44
C TYR A 446 15.10 10.06 -0.09
N LYS A 447 14.00 10.50 -0.71
CA LYS A 447 13.03 9.64 -1.39
C LYS A 447 12.59 10.29 -2.70
N GLY A 448 12.75 9.60 -3.81
CA GLY A 448 12.34 10.04 -5.14
C GLY A 448 13.24 11.11 -5.76
N SER A 449 13.39 12.27 -5.11
CA SER A 449 14.18 13.40 -5.64
C SER A 449 15.16 13.96 -4.60
N PHE A 450 16.33 14.37 -5.08
CA PHE A 450 17.36 15.09 -4.32
C PHE A 450 17.14 16.62 -4.28
N THR A 451 16.16 17.14 -5.01
CA THR A 451 15.78 18.57 -4.95
C THR A 451 14.83 18.88 -3.79
N ALA A 452 14.15 17.85 -3.26
CA ALA A 452 13.35 17.91 -2.04
C ALA A 452 14.24 17.77 -0.81
N GLN A 453 13.75 18.11 0.39
CA GLN A 453 14.49 17.81 1.62
C GLN A 453 14.43 16.33 2.00
N PRO A 454 15.40 15.81 2.77
CA PRO A 454 15.32 14.48 3.37
C PRO A 454 14.02 14.29 4.18
N GLN A 455 13.54 13.06 4.21
CA GLN A 455 12.32 12.66 4.91
C GLN A 455 12.64 11.89 6.19
N PHE A 456 11.92 12.19 7.26
CA PHE A 456 11.80 11.34 8.43
C PHE A 456 10.89 10.18 8.11
N PHE A 457 11.41 8.97 8.33
CA PHE A 457 10.72 7.71 8.18
C PHE A 457 10.67 7.06 9.57
N ALA A 458 9.50 6.92 10.18
CA ALA A 458 9.38 6.35 11.52
C ALA A 458 8.60 5.04 11.52
N VAL A 459 9.01 4.10 12.38
CA VAL A 459 8.28 2.89 12.75
C VAL A 459 8.32 2.74 14.28
N PHE A 460 7.26 2.19 14.87
CA PHE A 460 7.27 1.86 16.30
C PHE A 460 8.29 0.76 16.59
N THR A 461 8.91 0.81 17.76
CA THR A 461 9.75 -0.29 18.25
C THR A 461 8.86 -1.45 18.70
N GLU A 462 9.37 -2.69 18.67
CA GLU A 462 8.62 -3.84 19.18
C GLU A 462 8.25 -3.68 20.66
N LYS A 463 9.18 -3.18 21.49
CA LYS A 463 8.94 -2.89 22.90
C LYS A 463 7.76 -1.94 23.11
N PHE A 464 7.68 -0.89 22.31
CA PHE A 464 6.57 0.04 22.41
C PHE A 464 5.27 -0.58 21.88
N LYS A 465 5.30 -1.34 20.79
CA LYS A 465 4.10 -2.05 20.31
C LYS A 465 3.57 -3.04 21.36
N GLU A 466 4.44 -3.74 22.06
CA GLU A 466 4.06 -4.63 23.16
C GLU A 466 3.38 -3.85 24.30
N LEU A 467 3.89 -2.67 24.65
CA LEU A 467 3.24 -1.79 25.62
C LEU A 467 1.84 -1.32 25.16
N LEU A 468 1.66 -1.16 23.85
CA LEU A 468 0.40 -0.71 23.24
C LEU A 468 -0.65 -1.82 23.09
N LYS A 469 -0.27 -3.10 23.17
CA LYS A 469 -1.24 -4.19 23.16
C LYS A 469 -2.11 -4.02 24.40
N SER A 470 -3.41 -3.83 24.20
CA SER A 470 -4.37 -3.76 25.31
C SER A 470 -4.16 -4.98 26.19
N THR A 471 -4.07 -4.77 27.50
CA THR A 471 -4.39 -5.82 28.46
C THR A 471 -5.85 -6.15 28.17
N GLU A 472 -6.12 -7.22 27.42
CA GLU A 472 -7.48 -7.71 27.24
C GLU A 472 -8.05 -7.89 28.65
N LYS A 473 -9.10 -7.13 28.95
CA LYS A 473 -9.99 -7.38 30.08
C LYS A 473 -11.28 -7.94 29.52
#